data_AF-A0A1Q3BDZ8-F1
#
_entry.id   AF-A0A1Q3BDZ8-F1
#
_cell.length_a   1.000
_cell.length_b   1.000
_cell.length_c   1.000
_cell.angle_alpha   90.00
_cell.angle_beta   90.00
_cell.angle_gamma   90.00
#
_symmetry.space_group_name_H-M   'P 1'
#
loop_
_entity.id
_entity.type
_entity.pdbx_description
1 polymer ?
#
loop_
_entity_poly.entity_id
_entity_poly.type
_entity_poly.pdbx_seq_one_letter_code
_entity_poly.pdbx_strand_id
1 'polypeptide(L)'
;DLQNIRATYRLNEKNYVKWSQFIKTYLKGKGRLCHLLGTGPKPGDPEFDVWDEADSMIMSWLWDSMDPTIRSKIVIEYANTLQSLWQELDQYRVFEMKCLEDEATLKIFIEKDMVYFLAGLNPEFDVRIQILGKEEIPSLEE
;
A
#
# COMPACT_ATOMS: atom_id res chain seq x y z
N ASP A 1 -16.04 16.97 6.44
CA ASP A 1 -15.07 17.19 7.53
C ASP A 1 -14.71 15.96 8.33
N LEU A 2 -13.67 15.26 7.85
CA LEU A 2 -12.88 14.31 8.64
C LEU A 2 -11.72 15.02 9.38
N GLN A 3 -11.49 16.32 9.14
CA GLN A 3 -10.23 17.02 9.41
C GLN A 3 -9.84 17.27 10.89
N ASN A 4 -10.50 16.70 11.89
CA ASN A 4 -10.26 17.09 13.28
C ASN A 4 -10.22 15.92 14.29
N ILE A 5 -9.33 14.95 14.05
CA ILE A 5 -8.88 14.07 15.13
C ILE A 5 -7.93 14.88 16.02
N ARG A 6 -8.38 15.21 17.24
CA ARG A 6 -7.51 15.85 18.24
C ARG A 6 -6.26 14.99 18.44
N ALA A 7 -5.10 15.62 18.65
CA ALA A 7 -3.83 14.91 18.89
C ALA A 7 -3.93 13.81 19.97
N THR A 8 -4.81 13.96 20.95
CA THR A 8 -5.11 12.98 22.01
C THR A 8 -5.72 11.67 21.51
N TYR A 9 -6.32 11.66 20.31
CA TYR A 9 -6.91 10.51 19.65
C TYR A 9 -6.09 10.06 18.44
N ARG A 10 -4.83 10.48 18.29
CA ARG A 10 -3.95 9.88 17.28
C ARG A 10 -3.50 8.49 17.72
N LEU A 11 -3.38 7.55 16.79
CA LEU A 11 -2.86 6.22 17.08
C LEU A 11 -1.41 6.32 17.58
N ASN A 12 -1.13 5.72 18.73
CA ASN A 12 0.20 5.52 19.27
C ASN A 12 0.35 4.10 19.82
N GLU A 13 1.55 3.76 20.30
CA GLU A 13 1.92 2.42 20.79
C GLU A 13 1.02 1.91 21.93
N LYS A 14 0.30 2.79 22.62
CA LYS A 14 -0.42 2.47 23.87
C LYS A 14 -1.94 2.59 23.76
N ASN A 15 -2.47 3.12 22.66
CA ASN A 15 -3.89 3.51 22.61
C ASN A 15 -4.70 2.85 21.48
N TYR A 16 -4.16 1.83 20.80
CA TYR A 16 -4.84 1.16 19.69
C TYR A 16 -6.31 0.80 19.97
N VAL A 17 -6.62 0.22 21.13
CA VAL A 17 -8.01 -0.14 21.49
C VAL A 17 -8.93 1.08 21.54
N LYS A 18 -8.48 2.18 22.15
CA LYS A 18 -9.29 3.41 22.24
C LYS A 18 -9.40 4.09 20.88
N TRP A 19 -8.31 4.14 20.12
CA TRP A 19 -8.27 4.71 18.77
C TRP A 19 -9.21 3.95 17.83
N SER A 20 -9.09 2.62 17.76
CA SER A 20 -9.90 1.78 16.88
C SER A 20 -11.39 1.86 17.21
N GLN A 21 -11.76 1.89 18.50
CA GLN A 21 -13.15 2.09 18.93
C GLN A 21 -13.70 3.46 18.51
N PHE A 22 -12.90 4.52 18.65
CA PHE A 22 -13.27 5.86 18.19
C PHE A 22 -13.50 5.89 16.68
N ILE A 23 -12.53 5.41 15.89
CA ILE A 23 -12.61 5.36 14.42
C ILE A 23 -13.84 4.57 13.97
N LYS A 24 -14.06 3.37 14.53
CA LYS A 24 -15.20 2.52 14.20
C LYS A 24 -16.53 3.20 14.50
N THR A 25 -16.66 3.83 15.66
CA THR A 25 -17.88 4.54 16.06
C THR A 25 -18.12 5.78 15.21
N TYR A 26 -17.07 6.54 14.93
CA TYR A 26 -17.12 7.73 14.09
C TYR A 26 -17.57 7.40 12.66
N LEU A 27 -16.91 6.44 12.00
CA LEU A 27 -17.27 6.02 10.64
C LEU A 27 -18.67 5.41 10.58
N LYS A 28 -19.08 4.65 11.61
CA LYS A 28 -20.45 4.15 11.73
C LYS A 28 -21.47 5.30 11.80
N GLY A 29 -21.21 6.35 12.60
CA GLY A 29 -22.06 7.54 12.67
C GLY A 29 -22.12 8.35 11.37
N LYS A 30 -21.15 8.17 10.48
CA LYS A 30 -21.10 8.79 9.14
C LYS A 30 -21.62 7.90 8.01
N GLY A 31 -22.10 6.68 8.31
CA GLY A 31 -22.53 5.72 7.29
C GLY A 31 -21.38 5.17 6.43
N ARG A 32 -20.12 5.32 6.87
CA ARG A 32 -18.90 4.95 6.11
C ARG A 32 -18.18 3.74 6.69
N LEU A 33 -18.87 2.93 7.50
CA LEU A 33 -18.27 1.75 8.13
C LEU A 33 -17.90 0.66 7.11
N CYS A 34 -18.58 0.60 5.97
CA CYS A 34 -18.33 -0.38 4.92
C CYS A 34 -16.90 -0.31 4.36
N HIS A 35 -16.29 0.88 4.31
CA HIS A 35 -14.90 1.10 3.91
C HIS A 35 -13.91 0.41 4.87
N LEU A 36 -14.11 0.55 6.18
CA LEU A 36 -13.26 -0.12 7.17
C LEU A 36 -13.40 -1.66 7.13
N LEU A 37 -14.59 -2.15 6.74
CA LEU A 37 -14.89 -3.57 6.71
C LEU A 37 -14.57 -4.24 5.36
N GLY A 38 -14.21 -3.48 4.32
CA GLY A 38 -14.05 -4.01 2.96
C GLY A 38 -15.33 -4.64 2.42
N THR A 39 -16.49 -4.14 2.84
CA THR A 39 -17.82 -4.68 2.46
C THR A 39 -18.50 -3.83 1.39
N GLY A 40 -17.71 -3.08 0.63
CA GLY A 40 -18.16 -2.26 -0.48
C GLY A 40 -18.47 -3.04 -1.76
N PRO A 41 -18.87 -2.33 -2.83
CA PRO A 41 -18.98 -2.88 -4.16
C PRO A 41 -17.66 -3.50 -4.64
N LYS A 42 -17.77 -4.45 -5.57
CA LYS A 42 -16.61 -5.13 -6.18
C LYS A 42 -16.22 -4.46 -7.49
N PRO A 43 -14.97 -4.64 -7.97
CA PRO A 43 -14.58 -4.19 -9.31
C PRO A 43 -15.56 -4.68 -10.38
N GLY A 44 -16.07 -3.75 -11.20
CA GLY A 44 -17.10 -3.99 -12.22
C GLY A 44 -18.53 -3.61 -11.81
N ASP A 45 -18.77 -3.30 -10.54
CA ASP A 45 -19.99 -2.66 -10.09
C ASP A 45 -20.00 -1.18 -10.54
N PRO A 46 -21.08 -0.64 -11.12
CA PRO A 46 -21.19 0.78 -11.47
C PRO A 46 -20.93 1.75 -10.30
N GLU A 47 -21.14 1.31 -9.05
CA GLU A 47 -20.88 2.13 -7.86
C GLU A 47 -19.43 2.03 -7.35
N PHE A 48 -18.60 1.16 -7.94
CA PHE A 48 -17.24 0.89 -7.47
C PHE A 48 -16.36 2.14 -7.49
N ASP A 49 -16.31 2.87 -8.60
CA ASP A 49 -15.39 4.01 -8.77
C ASP A 49 -15.67 5.10 -7.71
N VAL A 50 -16.94 5.42 -7.50
CA VAL A 50 -17.36 6.40 -6.48
C VAL A 50 -17.03 5.91 -5.07
N TRP A 51 -17.19 4.62 -4.82
CA TRP A 51 -16.84 4.02 -3.54
C TRP A 51 -15.32 4.02 -3.31
N ASP A 52 -14.51 3.72 -4.32
CA ASP A 52 -13.05 3.66 -4.24
C ASP A 52 -12.42 5.06 -4.03
N GLU A 53 -12.98 6.10 -4.64
CA GLU A 53 -12.60 7.49 -4.35
C GLU A 53 -12.84 7.82 -2.86
N ALA A 54 -14.02 7.48 -2.34
CA ALA A 54 -14.35 7.70 -0.95
C ALA A 54 -13.48 6.84 0.00
N ASP A 55 -13.15 5.62 -0.39
CA ASP A 55 -12.23 4.74 0.32
C ASP A 55 -10.83 5.37 0.41
N SER A 56 -10.32 5.87 -0.72
CA SER A 56 -9.02 6.53 -0.81
C SER A 56 -8.92 7.75 0.10
N MET A 57 -9.97 8.56 0.19
CA MET A 57 -10.04 9.66 1.15
C MET A 57 -10.02 9.18 2.61
N ILE A 58 -10.74 8.11 2.93
CA ILE A 58 -10.78 7.55 4.29
C ILE A 58 -9.41 6.96 4.66
N MET A 59 -8.75 6.28 3.73
CA MET A 59 -7.41 5.71 3.92
C MET A 59 -6.37 6.80 4.16
N SER A 60 -6.39 7.89 3.37
CA SER A 60 -5.55 9.07 3.62
C SER A 60 -5.80 9.66 5.01
N TRP A 61 -7.06 9.80 5.41
CA TRP A 61 -7.41 10.30 6.74
C TRP A 61 -6.98 9.37 7.89
N LEU A 62 -7.10 8.05 7.72
CA LEU A 62 -6.60 7.08 8.68
C LEU A 62 -5.09 7.21 8.84
N TRP A 63 -4.36 7.40 7.74
CA TRP A 63 -2.94 7.70 7.74
C TRP A 63 -2.60 8.97 8.54
N ASP A 64 -3.37 10.04 8.36
CA ASP A 64 -3.17 11.29 9.12
C ASP A 64 -3.56 11.21 10.59
N SER A 65 -4.38 10.22 10.93
CA SER A 65 -4.78 9.95 12.31
C SER A 65 -3.73 9.18 13.13
N MET A 66 -2.63 8.76 12.52
CA MET A 66 -1.59 8.00 13.20
C MET A 66 -0.42 8.90 13.61
N ASP A 67 0.26 8.53 14.70
CA ASP A 67 1.52 9.16 15.06
C ASP A 67 2.58 8.92 13.95
N PRO A 68 3.34 9.94 13.52
CA PRO A 68 4.36 9.81 12.49
C PRO A 68 5.39 8.69 12.75
N THR A 69 5.69 8.42 14.03
CA THR A 69 6.62 7.35 14.42
C THR A 69 6.02 5.98 14.16
N ILE A 70 4.75 5.78 14.50
CA ILE A 70 4.02 4.53 14.22
C ILE A 70 3.94 4.30 12.71
N ARG A 71 3.59 5.36 11.98
CA ARG A 71 3.53 5.36 10.51
C ARG A 71 4.83 4.90 9.87
N SER A 72 5.94 5.48 10.31
CA SER A 72 7.28 5.10 9.84
C SER A 72 7.60 3.65 10.17
N LYS A 73 7.32 3.21 11.41
CA LYS A 73 7.52 1.81 11.83
C LYS A 73 6.76 0.82 10.96
N ILE A 74 5.48 1.06 10.66
CA ILE A 74 4.68 0.19 9.80
C ILE A 74 5.29 0.06 8.40
N VAL A 75 5.73 1.18 7.80
CA VAL A 75 6.37 1.17 6.47
C VAL A 75 7.68 0.39 6.50
N ILE A 76 8.51 0.59 7.53
CA ILE A 76 9.79 -0.12 7.68
C ILE A 76 9.54 -1.62 7.91
N GLU A 77 8.61 -2.00 8.77
CA GLU A 77 8.26 -3.40 9.03
C GLU A 77 7.76 -4.09 7.75
N TYR A 78 6.88 -3.42 7.00
CA TYR A 78 6.42 -3.93 5.72
C TYR A 78 7.56 -4.11 4.71
N ALA A 79 8.42 -3.10 4.55
CA ALA A 79 9.59 -3.17 3.68
C ALA A 79 10.54 -4.31 4.07
N ASN A 80 10.78 -4.50 5.37
CA ASN A 80 11.61 -5.60 5.88
C ASN A 80 10.98 -6.97 5.58
N THR A 81 9.66 -7.11 5.72
CA THR A 81 8.95 -8.34 5.33
C THR A 81 9.10 -8.62 3.84
N LEU A 82 8.92 -7.60 2.98
CA LEU A 82 9.12 -7.75 1.54
C LEU A 82 10.55 -8.17 1.20
N GLN A 83 11.53 -7.54 1.84
CA GLN A 83 12.93 -7.89 1.66
C GLN A 83 13.20 -9.33 2.09
N SER A 84 12.64 -9.80 3.21
CA SER A 84 12.78 -11.18 3.67
C SER A 84 12.19 -12.17 2.66
N LEU A 85 10.97 -11.92 2.18
CA LEU A 85 10.32 -12.77 1.19
C LEU A 85 11.11 -12.83 -0.12
N TRP A 86 11.65 -11.70 -0.57
CA TRP A 86 12.52 -11.66 -1.74
C TRP A 86 13.81 -12.44 -1.53
N GLN A 87 14.46 -12.31 -0.37
CA GLN A 87 15.67 -13.08 -0.04
C GLN A 87 15.40 -14.59 0.04
N GLU A 88 14.26 -15.00 0.61
CA GLU A 88 13.84 -16.40 0.60
C GLU A 88 13.65 -16.91 -0.84
N LEU A 89 12.95 -16.15 -1.69
CA LEU A 89 12.79 -16.51 -3.10
C LEU A 89 14.14 -16.60 -3.82
N ASP A 90 15.07 -15.68 -3.56
CA ASP A 90 16.40 -15.67 -4.15
C ASP A 90 17.24 -16.87 -3.70
N GLN A 91 17.11 -17.31 -2.44
CA GLN A 91 17.78 -18.52 -1.94
C GLN A 91 17.34 -19.80 -2.66
N TYR A 92 16.08 -19.88 -3.12
CA TYR A 92 15.61 -21.01 -3.92
C TYR A 92 16.11 -20.97 -5.37
N ARG A 93 16.72 -19.86 -5.82
CA ARG A 93 17.26 -19.72 -7.18
C ARG A 93 18.66 -20.32 -7.24
N VAL A 94 18.73 -21.59 -7.62
CA VAL A 94 20.01 -22.20 -8.02
C VAL A 94 20.33 -21.77 -9.44
N PHE A 95 21.08 -20.67 -9.59
CA PHE A 95 21.62 -20.26 -10.89
C PHE A 95 23.10 -20.67 -10.97
N GLU A 96 23.40 -21.74 -11.71
CA GLU A 96 24.79 -22.06 -12.08
C GLU A 96 25.20 -21.17 -13.25
N MET A 97 25.92 -20.09 -12.96
CA MET A 97 26.47 -19.20 -13.98
C MET A 97 27.62 -19.92 -14.71
N LYS A 98 27.47 -20.18 -16.01
CA LYS A 98 28.43 -20.97 -16.81
C LYS A 98 29.41 -20.09 -17.60
N CYS A 99 29.08 -18.83 -17.89
CA CYS A 99 29.96 -17.89 -18.60
C CYS A 99 29.82 -16.44 -18.07
N LEU A 100 30.83 -15.59 -18.34
CA LEU A 100 30.83 -14.14 -18.03
C LEU A 100 29.83 -13.34 -18.90
N GLU A 101 29.47 -13.85 -20.08
CA GLU A 101 28.50 -13.21 -20.99
C GLU A 101 27.05 -13.28 -20.46
N ASP A 102 26.81 -14.11 -19.44
CA ASP A 102 25.50 -14.30 -18.82
C ASP A 102 25.11 -13.17 -17.84
N GLU A 103 26.03 -12.26 -17.50
CA GLU A 103 25.81 -11.21 -16.47
C GLU A 103 24.69 -10.24 -16.87
N ALA A 104 24.68 -9.77 -18.12
CA ALA A 104 23.65 -8.87 -18.62
C ALA A 104 22.27 -9.57 -18.65
N THR A 105 22.23 -10.84 -19.04
CA THR A 105 21.02 -11.66 -19.07
C THR A 105 20.47 -11.94 -17.67
N LEU A 106 21.37 -12.20 -16.71
CA LEU A 106 21.02 -12.38 -15.30
C LEU A 106 20.40 -11.12 -14.71
N LYS A 107 20.98 -9.95 -15.00
CA LYS A 107 20.45 -8.67 -14.51
C LYS A 107 19.04 -8.40 -15.05
N ILE A 108 18.81 -8.62 -16.34
CA ILE A 108 17.48 -8.49 -16.97
C ILE A 108 16.48 -9.48 -16.33
N PHE A 109 16.91 -10.71 -16.04
CA PHE A 109 16.08 -11.71 -15.39
C PHE A 109 15.70 -11.31 -13.96
N ILE A 110 16.67 -10.84 -13.16
CA ILE A 110 16.44 -10.36 -11.79
C ILE A 110 15.48 -9.17 -11.79
N GLU A 111 15.68 -8.20 -12.68
CA GLU A 111 14.80 -7.03 -12.81
C GLU A 111 13.37 -7.44 -13.17
N LYS A 112 13.21 -8.33 -14.15
CA LYS A 112 11.90 -8.85 -14.56
C LYS A 112 11.19 -9.60 -13.43
N ASP A 113 11.92 -10.42 -12.70
CA ASP A 113 11.39 -11.16 -11.57
C ASP A 113 11.01 -10.27 -10.40
N MET A 114 11.77 -9.19 -10.16
CA MET A 114 11.43 -8.20 -9.14
C MET A 114 10.12 -7.49 -9.52
N VAL A 115 9.91 -7.18 -10.79
CA VAL A 115 8.64 -6.62 -11.29
C VAL A 115 7.48 -7.59 -11.02
N TYR A 116 7.63 -8.88 -11.31
CA TYR A 116 6.58 -9.86 -11.03
C TYR A 116 6.32 -10.06 -9.54
N PHE A 117 7.38 -10.08 -8.74
CA PHE A 117 7.27 -10.16 -7.29
C PHE A 117 6.44 -8.98 -6.77
N LEU A 118 6.82 -7.75 -7.15
CA LEU A 118 6.10 -6.54 -6.74
C LEU A 118 4.65 -6.50 -7.23
N ALA A 119 4.39 -6.91 -8.49
CA ALA A 119 3.04 -7.01 -9.03
C ALA A 119 2.16 -8.05 -8.28
N GLY A 120 2.78 -9.10 -7.72
CA GLY A 120 2.10 -10.12 -6.93
C GLY A 120 1.80 -9.72 -5.48
N LEU A 121 2.39 -8.63 -4.95
CA LEU A 121 2.27 -8.26 -3.54
C LEU A 121 0.90 -7.70 -3.14
N ASN A 122 0.15 -7.10 -4.06
CA ASN A 122 -1.27 -6.79 -3.85
C ASN A 122 -1.98 -6.33 -5.15
N PRO A 123 -2.99 -7.06 -5.64
CA PRO A 123 -3.82 -6.60 -6.77
C PRO A 123 -4.54 -5.26 -6.50
N GLU A 124 -4.83 -4.92 -5.24
CA GLU A 124 -5.51 -3.67 -4.85
C GLU A 124 -4.55 -2.48 -4.73
N PHE A 125 -3.25 -2.70 -4.48
CA PHE A 125 -2.25 -1.62 -4.49
C PHE A 125 -1.71 -1.33 -5.89
N ASP A 126 -1.83 -2.26 -6.84
CA ASP A 126 -1.42 -2.07 -8.24
C ASP A 126 -2.22 -0.91 -8.90
N VAL A 127 -3.52 -0.80 -8.60
CA VAL A 127 -4.36 0.32 -9.07
C VAL A 127 -3.90 1.66 -8.48
N ARG A 128 -3.58 1.71 -7.18
CA ARG A 128 -3.12 2.95 -6.52
C ARG A 128 -1.71 3.38 -6.96
N ILE A 129 -0.81 2.43 -7.22
CA ILE A 129 0.54 2.73 -7.74
C ILE A 129 0.47 3.19 -9.20
N GLN A 130 -0.40 2.63 -10.03
CA GLN A 130 -0.60 3.11 -11.41
C GLN A 130 -1.23 4.51 -11.48
N ILE A 131 -2.10 4.88 -10.54
CA ILE A 131 -2.69 6.23 -10.47
C ILE A 131 -1.65 7.25 -9.98
N LEU A 132 -0.84 6.92 -8.96
CA LEU A 132 0.22 7.79 -8.45
C LEU A 132 1.49 7.81 -9.33
N GLY A 133 1.68 6.79 -10.17
CA GLY A 133 2.78 6.66 -11.12
C GLY A 133 2.52 7.35 -12.47
N LYS A 134 1.33 7.92 -12.69
CA LYS A 134 1.04 8.81 -13.82
C LYS A 134 1.38 10.27 -13.48
N GLU A 135 2.60 10.51 -13.01
CA GLU A 135 3.27 11.78 -13.31
C GLU A 135 4.22 11.51 -14.48
N GLU A 136 3.65 11.37 -15.69
CA GLU A 136 4.43 11.73 -16.86
C GLU A 136 4.68 13.24 -16.77
N ILE A 137 5.88 13.63 -16.33
CA ILE A 137 6.38 14.99 -16.52
C ILE A 137 6.39 15.21 -18.04
N PRO A 138 5.61 16.16 -18.59
CA PRO A 138 5.70 16.47 -20.00
C PRO A 138 7.12 16.99 -20.25
N SER A 139 7.91 16.27 -21.04
CA SER A 139 9.19 16.78 -21.54
C SER A 139 8.88 17.93 -22.48
N LEU A 140 9.30 19.13 -22.10
CA LEU A 140 9.11 20.35 -22.87
C LEU A 140 10.17 20.45 -23.97
N GLU A 141 10.11 19.55 -24.95
CA GLU A 141 10.88 19.64 -26.20
C GLU A 141 10.05 19.03 -27.35
N GLU A 142 9.20 19.86 -27.97
CA GLU A 142 9.26 20.31 -29.38
C GLU A 142 8.11 21.27 -29.69
#